data_AF-A0A4Q9L1G5-F1
#
_entry.id   AF-A0A4Q9L1G5-F1
#
_cell.length_a   1.000
_cell.length_b   1.000
_cell.length_c   1.000
_cell.angle_alpha   90.00
_cell.angle_beta   90.00
_cell.angle_gamma   90.00
#
_symmetry.space_group_name_H-M   'P 1'
#
loop_
_entity.id
_entity.type
_entity.pdbx_description
1 polymer ?
#
loop_
_entity_poly.entity_id
_entity_poly.type
_entity_poly.pdbx_seq_one_letter_code
_entity_poly.pdbx_strand_id
1 'polypeptide(L)'
;MRLETKNSEITVWLVKVPNFLAERLHELEGDIDIGELEITSATENEPASVNIKFSEKVCGSGFPTSFHLDRSEVDKQMYMLKSEKDTSGIEGKVTTECFVRPVINEEYILYRKTRNEITSGPKRMTQVIDFNKDGRIGERIGSISELETMARKRKKMLMDKKRERLDKSHVMDMLFNAFEKHKFWTVKDLADFTGQPVA
;
A
#
# COMPACT_ATOMS: atom_id res chain seq x y z
N MET A 1 -17.39 1.55 34.46
CA MET A 1 -16.43 2.49 33.83
C MET A 1 -16.66 3.85 34.48
N ARG A 2 -15.75 4.35 35.30
CA ARG A 2 -15.84 5.70 35.90
C ARG A 2 -14.98 6.62 35.06
N LEU A 3 -15.56 7.75 34.65
CA LEU A 3 -14.88 8.78 33.88
C LEU A 3 -14.48 9.92 34.82
N GLU A 4 -13.19 10.28 34.85
CA GLU A 4 -12.73 11.42 35.62
C GLU A 4 -13.03 12.73 34.89
N THR A 5 -13.70 13.68 35.54
CA THR A 5 -14.16 14.94 34.92
C THR A 5 -13.50 16.19 35.51
N LYS A 6 -12.42 16.04 36.28
CA LYS A 6 -11.79 17.15 37.02
C LYS A 6 -11.28 18.26 36.10
N ASN A 7 -10.82 17.92 34.90
CA ASN A 7 -10.23 18.84 33.95
C ASN A 7 -11.22 19.32 32.87
N SER A 8 -12.53 19.13 33.07
CA SER A 8 -13.54 19.50 32.06
C SER A 8 -13.62 21.00 31.74
N GLU A 9 -13.15 21.85 32.66
CA GLU A 9 -13.14 23.31 32.49
C GLU A 9 -11.87 23.82 31.76
N ILE A 10 -10.84 22.99 31.59
CA ILE A 10 -9.61 23.38 30.92
C ILE A 10 -9.90 23.61 29.44
N THR A 11 -9.53 24.79 28.93
CA THR A 11 -9.68 25.13 27.51
C THR A 11 -8.44 24.73 26.73
N VAL A 12 -8.63 24.00 25.64
CA VAL A 12 -7.53 23.50 24.79
C VAL A 12 -7.72 23.97 23.36
N TRP A 13 -6.62 24.21 22.65
CA TRP A 13 -6.63 24.53 21.22
C TRP A 13 -6.35 23.28 20.39
N LEU A 14 -7.15 23.07 19.35
CA LEU A 14 -6.91 22.02 18.38
C LEU A 14 -6.16 22.60 17.19
N VAL A 15 -4.91 22.20 17.01
CA VAL A 15 -4.05 22.72 15.94
C VAL A 15 -3.86 21.67 14.85
N LYS A 16 -4.29 22.00 13.62
CA LYS A 16 -4.05 21.21 12.42
C LYS A 16 -2.74 21.62 11.78
N VAL A 17 -1.81 20.68 11.67
CA VAL A 17 -0.49 20.86 11.06
C VAL A 17 -0.38 20.21 9.68
N PRO A 18 0.38 20.79 8.73
CA PRO A 18 0.69 20.13 7.46
C PRO A 18 1.42 18.79 7.68
N ASN A 19 1.16 17.80 6.83
CA ASN A 19 1.72 16.46 6.98
C ASN A 19 3.26 16.44 7.03
N PHE A 20 3.91 17.27 6.21
CA PHE A 20 5.37 17.34 6.20
C PHE A 20 5.98 17.88 7.50
N LEU A 21 5.24 18.73 8.22
CA LEU A 21 5.63 19.24 9.54
C LEU A 21 5.33 18.20 10.62
N ALA A 22 4.19 17.51 10.52
CA ALA A 22 3.84 16.41 11.42
C ALA A 22 4.87 15.28 11.38
N GLU A 23 5.34 14.89 10.19
CA GLU A 23 6.42 13.91 9.99
C GLU A 23 7.66 14.30 10.80
N ARG A 24 8.11 15.56 10.69
CA ARG A 24 9.28 16.06 11.43
C ARG A 24 9.07 16.14 12.94
N LEU A 25 7.89 16.59 13.38
CA LEU A 25 7.58 16.64 14.81
C LEU A 25 7.48 15.23 15.42
N HIS A 26 7.11 14.22 14.63
CA HIS A 26 7.07 12.83 15.09
C HIS A 26 8.46 12.18 15.18
N GLU A 27 9.41 12.60 14.33
CA GLU A 27 10.81 12.15 14.40
C GLU A 27 11.55 12.67 15.63
N LEU A 28 11.05 13.75 16.26
CA LEU A 28 11.62 14.32 17.46
C LEU A 28 11.09 13.58 18.70
N GLU A 29 11.97 12.83 19.35
CA GLU A 29 11.67 12.16 20.61
C GLU A 29 12.26 12.92 21.80
N GLY A 30 11.44 13.15 22.84
CA GLY A 30 11.86 13.73 24.11
C GLY A 30 11.33 15.14 24.37
N ASP A 31 11.80 15.73 25.46
CA ASP A 31 11.47 17.10 25.87
C ASP A 31 12.35 18.08 25.10
N ILE A 32 11.87 18.50 23.92
CA ILE A 32 12.62 19.33 22.98
C ILE A 32 11.83 20.63 22.75
N ASP A 33 12.54 21.75 22.87
CA ASP A 33 12.03 23.04 22.45
C ASP A 33 11.89 23.11 20.93
N ILE A 34 10.63 23.08 20.47
CA ILE A 34 10.26 23.08 19.05
C ILE A 34 10.22 24.47 18.42
N GLY A 35 10.20 25.54 19.21
CA GLY A 35 10.13 26.92 18.70
C GLY A 35 9.23 27.86 19.49
N GLU A 36 9.04 29.04 18.92
CA GLU A 36 8.38 30.18 19.56
C GLU A 36 7.03 30.49 18.91
N LEU A 37 6.05 30.80 19.75
CA LEU A 37 4.71 31.24 19.35
C LEU A 37 4.60 32.75 19.58
N GLU A 38 4.51 33.51 18.50
CA GLU A 38 4.32 34.96 18.52
C GLU A 38 2.82 35.27 18.37
N ILE A 39 2.21 35.87 19.39
CA ILE A 39 0.81 36.28 19.38
C ILE A 39 0.75 37.81 19.33
N THR A 40 0.31 38.34 18.20
CA THR A 40 0.11 39.79 18.02
C THR A 40 -1.36 40.13 18.23
N SER A 41 -1.66 40.98 19.20
CA SER A 41 -3.02 41.49 19.43
C SER A 41 -3.46 42.43 18.31
N ALA A 42 -4.76 42.46 18.01
CA ALA A 42 -5.30 43.39 17.04
C ALA A 42 -5.01 44.84 17.43
N THR A 43 -4.51 45.61 16.47
CA THR A 43 -4.33 47.07 16.58
C THR A 43 -5.30 47.74 15.62
N GLU A 44 -5.56 49.05 15.73
CA GLU A 44 -6.50 49.78 14.85
C GLU A 44 -6.26 49.54 13.34
N ASN A 45 -5.01 49.24 12.94
CA ASN A 45 -4.62 49.01 11.56
C ASN A 45 -4.41 47.53 11.18
N GLU A 46 -4.25 46.61 12.14
CA GLU A 46 -3.83 45.23 11.86
C GLU A 46 -4.65 44.22 12.68
N PRO A 47 -5.20 43.16 12.04
CA PRO A 47 -5.92 42.13 12.76
C PRO A 47 -5.00 41.31 13.67
N ALA A 48 -5.58 40.68 14.70
CA ALA A 48 -4.83 39.77 15.55
C ALA A 48 -4.27 38.62 14.70
N SER A 49 -2.96 38.38 14.79
CA SER A 49 -2.28 37.33 14.06
C SER A 49 -1.49 36.45 15.03
N VAL A 50 -1.35 35.18 14.69
CA VAL A 50 -0.56 34.23 15.46
C VAL A 50 0.44 33.60 14.51
N ASN A 51 1.72 33.81 14.79
CA ASN A 51 2.82 33.27 14.01
C ASN A 51 3.57 32.25 14.85
N ILE A 52 4.08 31.21 14.18
CA ILE A 52 4.90 30.17 14.78
C ILE A 52 6.23 30.18 14.06
N LYS A 53 7.30 30.29 14.83
CA LYS A 53 8.67 30.16 14.34
C LYS A 53 9.29 28.92 14.95
N PHE A 54 9.48 27.88 14.14
CA PHE A 54 10.11 26.65 14.60
C PHE A 54 11.61 26.83 14.79
N SER A 55 12.19 26.13 15.76
CA SER A 55 13.63 26.19 16.02
C SER A 55 14.42 25.47 14.91
N GLU A 56 15.68 25.86 14.72
CA GLU A 56 16.57 25.23 13.73
C GLU A 56 16.74 23.71 13.96
N LYS A 57 16.54 23.24 15.21
CA LYS A 57 16.59 21.82 15.56
C LYS A 57 15.47 21.01 14.89
N VAL A 58 14.29 21.61 14.71
CA VAL A 58 13.13 20.97 14.07
C VAL A 58 13.24 21.06 12.55
N CYS A 59 13.61 22.24 12.06
CA CYS A 59 13.66 22.53 10.63
C CYS A 59 14.85 21.84 9.94
N GLY A 60 16.03 21.87 10.56
CA GLY A 60 17.27 21.47 9.90
C GLY A 60 17.57 22.33 8.66
N SER A 61 18.46 21.85 7.79
CA SER A 61 18.78 22.57 6.56
C SER A 61 17.68 22.42 5.49
N GLY A 62 17.13 23.55 5.04
CA GLY A 62 16.22 23.61 3.90
C GLY A 62 14.73 23.36 4.19
N PHE A 63 14.30 23.43 5.46
CA PHE A 63 12.89 23.38 5.85
C PHE A 63 12.38 24.78 6.23
N PRO A 64 11.13 25.14 5.90
CA PRO A 64 10.58 26.46 6.24
C PRO A 64 10.51 26.69 7.74
N THR A 65 11.01 27.83 8.21
CA THR A 65 11.05 28.15 9.64
C THR A 65 9.77 28.83 10.15
N SER A 66 9.13 29.64 9.31
CA SER A 66 8.00 30.50 9.68
C SER A 66 6.66 29.98 9.17
N PHE A 67 5.67 29.94 10.06
CA PHE A 67 4.31 29.52 9.77
C PHE A 67 3.29 30.50 10.37
N HIS A 68 2.17 30.69 9.69
CA HIS A 68 1.02 31.43 10.18
C HIS A 68 -0.02 30.46 10.75
N LEU A 69 -0.69 30.86 11.83
CA LEU A 69 -1.74 30.08 12.47
C LEU A 69 -3.10 30.79 12.27
N ASP A 70 -3.91 30.23 11.38
CA ASP A 70 -5.26 30.72 11.11
C ASP A 70 -6.23 30.15 12.14
N ARG A 71 -6.85 31.01 12.97
CA ARG A 71 -7.91 30.61 13.90
C ARG A 71 -9.22 30.41 13.16
N SER A 72 -9.95 29.37 13.55
CA SER A 72 -11.28 29.00 13.07
C SER A 72 -12.19 28.77 14.27
N GLU A 73 -13.44 29.20 14.12
CA GLU A 73 -14.46 28.93 15.12
C GLU A 73 -14.83 27.45 15.13
N VAL A 74 -15.08 26.93 16.33
CA VAL A 74 -15.43 25.53 16.56
C VAL A 74 -16.95 25.38 16.50
N ASP A 75 -17.46 24.80 15.41
CA ASP A 75 -18.90 24.56 15.21
C ASP A 75 -19.45 23.47 16.14
N LYS A 76 -18.61 22.50 16.53
CA LYS A 76 -19.00 21.32 17.31
C LYS A 76 -18.28 21.27 18.65
N GLN A 77 -19.03 21.03 19.72
CA GLN A 77 -18.44 20.82 21.04
C GLN A 77 -17.53 19.58 21.02
N MET A 78 -16.23 19.81 21.19
CA MET A 78 -15.21 18.76 21.23
C MET A 78 -14.55 18.74 22.61
N TYR A 79 -14.25 17.54 23.10
CA TYR A 79 -13.57 17.30 24.37
C TYR A 79 -12.35 16.41 24.14
N MET A 80 -11.26 16.71 24.85
CA MET A 80 -10.07 15.88 24.87
C MET A 80 -10.25 14.80 25.92
N LEU A 81 -10.20 13.55 25.49
CA LEU A 81 -10.24 12.38 26.35
C LEU A 81 -8.85 11.74 26.39
N LYS A 82 -8.31 11.54 27.59
CA LYS A 82 -7.14 10.71 27.81
C LYS A 82 -7.59 9.36 28.33
N SER A 83 -7.17 8.30 27.65
CA SER A 83 -7.41 6.93 28.08
C SER A 83 -6.10 6.27 28.45
N GLU A 84 -5.96 5.93 29.73
CA GLU A 84 -4.91 5.05 30.24
C GLU A 84 -5.53 3.69 30.58
N LYS A 85 -4.71 2.64 30.77
CA LYS A 85 -5.17 1.22 30.76
C LYS A 85 -6.41 0.93 31.61
N ASP A 86 -6.58 1.59 32.75
CA ASP A 86 -7.71 1.39 33.67
C ASP A 86 -8.51 2.68 34.00
N THR A 87 -8.04 3.84 33.56
CA THR A 87 -8.64 5.15 33.89
C THR A 87 -8.82 5.99 32.64
N SER A 88 -10.05 6.46 32.41
CA SER A 88 -10.38 7.41 31.36
C SER A 88 -10.78 8.74 32.00
N GLY A 89 -10.21 9.83 31.52
CA GLY A 89 -10.44 11.17 32.05
C GLY A 89 -10.61 12.21 30.94
N ILE A 90 -11.52 13.15 31.15
CA ILE A 90 -11.65 14.34 30.30
C ILE A 90 -10.56 15.33 30.72
N GLU A 91 -9.67 15.67 29.79
CA GLU A 91 -8.54 16.59 30.00
C GLU A 91 -8.87 18.04 29.65
N GLY A 92 -9.91 18.27 28.84
CA GLY A 92 -10.30 19.63 28.49
C GLY A 92 -11.37 19.70 27.41
N LYS A 93 -11.87 20.91 27.21
CA LYS A 93 -12.80 21.30 26.16
C LYS A 93 -12.06 22.06 25.08
N VAL A 94 -12.26 21.69 23.82
CA VAL A 94 -11.67 22.40 22.69
C VAL A 94 -12.49 23.67 22.42
N THR A 95 -11.86 24.83 22.53
CA THR A 95 -12.52 26.13 22.29
C THR A 95 -12.20 26.70 20.93
N THR A 96 -10.98 26.46 20.45
CA THR A 96 -10.45 27.09 19.24
C THR A 96 -9.84 26.03 18.35
N GLU A 97 -10.20 26.04 17.09
CA GLU A 97 -9.52 25.25 16.05
C GLU A 97 -8.57 26.16 15.29
N CYS A 98 -7.38 25.68 15.01
CA CYS A 98 -6.35 26.46 14.34
C CYS A 98 -5.73 25.67 13.19
N PHE A 99 -5.41 26.34 12.09
CA PHE A 99 -4.76 25.75 10.93
C PHE A 99 -3.38 26.37 10.74
N VAL A 100 -2.33 25.55 10.80
CA VAL A 100 -0.96 25.98 10.53
C VAL A 100 -0.73 26.00 9.02
N ARG A 101 -0.32 27.15 8.50
CA ARG A 101 0.04 27.34 7.10
C ARG A 101 1.47 27.87 6.99
N PRO A 102 2.30 27.33 6.09
CA PRO A 102 3.65 27.86 5.87
C PRO A 102 3.57 29.28 5.31
N VAL A 103 4.44 30.16 5.78
CA VAL A 103 4.61 31.48 5.17
C VAL A 103 5.31 31.30 3.82
N ILE A 104 4.83 31.99 2.79
CA ILE A 104 5.37 31.89 1.43
C ILE A 104 6.67 32.70 1.35
N ASN A 105 7.75 32.11 1.85
CA ASN A 105 9.10 32.65 1.80
C ASN A 105 9.94 31.88 0.76
N GLU A 106 11.11 32.42 0.40
CA GLU A 106 12.07 31.77 -0.50
C GLU A 106 12.44 30.37 -0.01
N GLU A 107 12.67 30.21 1.31
CA GLU A 107 12.92 28.92 1.96
C GLU A 107 11.82 27.89 1.69
N TYR A 108 10.55 28.30 1.85
CA TYR A 108 9.41 27.43 1.62
C TYR A 108 9.28 27.04 0.15
N ILE A 109 9.54 27.97 -0.76
CA ILE A 109 9.50 27.73 -2.20
C ILE A 109 10.59 26.72 -2.60
N LEU A 110 11.81 26.88 -2.07
CA LEU A 110 12.91 25.94 -2.28
C LEU A 110 12.57 24.56 -1.74
N TYR A 111 12.09 24.47 -0.51
CA TYR A 111 11.62 23.21 0.09
C TYR A 111 10.57 22.52 -0.78
N ARG A 112 9.58 23.28 -1.25
CA ARG A 112 8.50 22.75 -2.10
C ARG A 112 9.03 22.26 -3.44
N LYS A 113 9.99 22.96 -4.07
CA LYS A 113 10.65 22.50 -5.30
C LYS A 113 11.35 21.17 -5.07
N THR A 114 12.21 21.07 -4.05
CA THR A 114 12.94 19.84 -3.71
C THR A 114 11.99 18.68 -3.41
N ARG A 115 10.95 18.90 -2.61
CA ARG A 115 9.96 17.85 -2.29
C ARG A 115 9.15 17.44 -3.52
N ASN A 116 8.81 18.39 -4.39
CA ASN A 116 8.17 18.09 -5.65
C ASN A 116 9.10 17.28 -6.56
N GLU A 117 10.39 17.59 -6.68
CA GLU A 117 11.32 16.80 -7.50
C GLU A 117 11.42 15.35 -7.02
N ILE A 118 11.52 15.15 -5.70
CA ILE A 118 11.55 13.81 -5.10
C ILE A 118 10.23 13.06 -5.34
N THR A 119 9.09 13.75 -5.24
CA THR A 119 7.76 13.13 -5.32
C THR A 119 7.24 12.99 -6.75
N SER A 120 7.68 13.86 -7.67
CA SER A 120 7.22 13.93 -9.07
C SER A 120 7.86 12.85 -9.96
N GLY A 121 8.76 12.04 -9.40
CA GLY A 121 9.22 10.84 -10.06
C GLY A 121 8.04 9.94 -10.46
N PRO A 122 7.98 9.42 -11.69
CA PRO A 122 6.92 8.52 -12.10
C PRO A 122 6.98 7.26 -11.24
N LYS A 123 5.99 7.08 -10.34
CA LYS A 123 5.88 5.89 -9.48
C LYS A 123 5.72 4.59 -10.26
N ARG A 124 5.40 4.68 -11.56
CA ARG A 124 5.38 3.58 -12.52
C ARG A 124 5.97 4.08 -13.84
N MET A 125 7.05 3.45 -14.29
CA MET A 125 7.63 3.69 -15.61
C MET A 125 7.20 2.55 -16.54
N THR A 126 6.48 2.87 -17.61
CA THR A 126 6.22 1.90 -18.68
C THR A 126 7.52 1.65 -19.42
N GLN A 127 8.07 0.45 -19.30
CA GLN A 127 9.20 0.01 -20.11
C GLN A 127 8.67 -0.55 -21.42
N VAL A 128 9.19 -0.07 -22.54
CA VAL A 128 8.95 -0.68 -23.85
C VAL A 128 9.78 -1.95 -23.92
N ILE A 129 9.11 -3.09 -24.06
CA ILE A 129 9.78 -4.39 -24.24
C ILE A 129 10.29 -4.43 -25.68
N ASP A 130 11.61 -4.33 -25.85
CA ASP A 130 12.27 -4.47 -27.15
C ASP A 130 12.63 -5.94 -27.39
N PHE A 131 11.71 -6.68 -28.02
CA PHE A 131 11.87 -8.11 -28.32
C PHE A 131 13.13 -8.45 -29.13
N ASN A 132 13.66 -7.50 -29.90
CA ASN A 132 14.88 -7.72 -30.71
C ASN A 132 16.15 -7.65 -29.87
N LYS A 133 16.18 -6.81 -28.81
CA LYS A 133 17.35 -6.67 -27.93
C LYS A 133 17.45 -7.77 -26.89
N ASP A 134 16.31 -8.28 -26.43
CA ASP A 134 16.25 -9.22 -25.31
C ASP A 134 16.54 -10.68 -25.72
N GLY A 135 16.88 -10.94 -27.00
CA GLY A 135 17.12 -12.29 -27.55
C GLY A 135 15.91 -13.22 -27.52
N ARG A 136 14.82 -12.77 -26.91
CA ARG A 136 13.48 -13.38 -26.91
C ARG A 136 12.84 -13.05 -28.25
N ILE A 137 13.35 -13.69 -29.30
CA ILE A 137 12.51 -14.05 -30.43
C ILE A 137 11.37 -14.83 -29.79
N GLY A 138 10.25 -14.15 -29.51
CA GLY A 138 9.09 -14.82 -28.95
C GLY A 138 8.85 -16.02 -29.84
N GLU A 139 8.93 -17.23 -29.27
CA GLU A 139 8.26 -18.36 -29.88
C GLU A 139 6.92 -17.80 -30.30
N ARG A 140 6.68 -17.71 -31.62
CA ARG A 140 5.46 -17.11 -32.13
C ARG A 140 4.37 -17.83 -31.36
N ILE A 141 3.72 -17.14 -30.43
CA ILE A 141 2.58 -17.70 -29.73
C ILE A 141 1.59 -17.86 -30.85
N GLY A 142 1.55 -19.08 -31.39
CA GLY A 142 0.63 -19.42 -32.45
C GLY A 142 -0.73 -18.99 -31.98
N SER A 143 -1.57 -18.56 -32.91
CA SER A 143 -2.96 -18.23 -32.57
C SER A 143 -3.53 -19.35 -31.69
N ILE A 144 -4.38 -19.05 -30.72
CA ILE A 144 -4.99 -20.06 -29.82
C ILE A 144 -5.50 -21.28 -30.63
N SER A 145 -5.99 -21.02 -31.84
CA SER A 145 -6.38 -22.00 -32.86
C SER A 145 -5.25 -22.95 -33.31
N GLU A 146 -4.04 -22.46 -33.54
CA GLU A 146 -2.87 -23.28 -33.93
C GLU A 146 -2.42 -24.20 -32.79
N LEU A 147 -2.41 -23.68 -31.55
CA LEU A 147 -2.09 -24.48 -30.37
C LEU A 147 -3.14 -25.59 -30.16
N GLU A 148 -4.42 -25.25 -30.33
CA GLU A 148 -5.52 -26.21 -30.24
C GLU A 148 -5.45 -27.28 -31.35
N THR A 149 -5.10 -26.87 -32.57
CA THR A 149 -4.93 -27.78 -33.71
C THR A 149 -3.77 -28.74 -33.51
N MET A 150 -2.63 -28.26 -32.97
CA MET A 150 -1.50 -29.13 -32.61
C MET A 150 -1.85 -30.11 -31.48
N ALA A 151 -2.59 -29.66 -30.47
CA ALA A 151 -3.05 -30.54 -29.38
C ALA A 151 -4.00 -31.64 -29.89
N ARG A 152 -4.95 -31.27 -30.78
CA ARG A 152 -5.87 -32.22 -31.44
C ARG A 152 -5.11 -33.22 -32.33
N LYS A 153 -4.11 -32.75 -33.08
CA LYS A 153 -3.27 -33.62 -33.93
C LYS A 153 -2.43 -34.59 -33.11
N ARG A 154 -1.83 -34.15 -31.99
CA ARG A 154 -1.14 -35.03 -31.04
C ARG A 154 -2.07 -36.10 -30.46
N LYS A 155 -3.27 -35.71 -30.03
CA LYS A 155 -4.28 -36.64 -29.51
C LYS A 155 -4.70 -37.68 -30.56
N LYS A 156 -4.93 -37.24 -31.80
CA LYS A 156 -5.27 -38.13 -32.91
C LYS A 156 -4.13 -39.10 -33.23
N MET A 157 -2.88 -38.64 -33.28
CA MET A 157 -1.71 -39.52 -33.49
C MET A 157 -1.51 -40.53 -32.36
N LEU A 158 -1.84 -40.20 -31.11
CA LEU A 158 -1.82 -41.14 -30.00
C LEU A 158 -2.92 -42.22 -30.13
N MET A 159 -4.10 -41.84 -30.64
CA MET A 159 -5.23 -42.75 -30.83
C MET A 159 -5.11 -43.62 -32.08
N ASP A 160 -4.48 -43.10 -33.15
CA ASP A 160 -4.33 -43.77 -34.45
C ASP A 160 -3.14 -44.75 -34.50
N LYS A 161 -2.38 -44.88 -33.40
CA LYS A 161 -1.58 -46.08 -33.17
C LYS A 161 -2.55 -47.25 -33.02
N LYS A 162 -2.81 -47.93 -34.14
CA LYS A 162 -3.60 -49.16 -34.21
C LYS A 162 -3.13 -50.11 -33.10
N ARG A 163 -3.96 -50.24 -32.07
CA ARG A 163 -3.72 -51.12 -30.92
C ARG A 163 -3.87 -52.56 -31.38
N GLU A 164 -2.76 -53.22 -31.66
CA GLU A 164 -2.73 -54.64 -32.00
C GLU A 164 -3.00 -55.47 -30.73
N ARG A 165 -3.76 -56.56 -30.88
CA ARG A 165 -4.02 -57.47 -29.77
C ARG A 165 -2.72 -58.19 -29.43
N LEU A 166 -2.22 -57.98 -28.21
CA LEU A 166 -1.02 -58.66 -27.72
C LEU A 166 -1.39 -60.06 -27.22
N ASP A 167 -0.38 -60.93 -27.11
CA ASP A 167 -0.58 -62.29 -26.59
C ASP A 167 -1.11 -62.27 -25.13
N LYS A 168 -1.96 -63.25 -24.81
CA LYS A 168 -2.71 -63.29 -23.54
C LYS A 168 -1.78 -63.30 -22.33
N SER A 169 -0.66 -64.04 -22.40
CA SER A 169 0.29 -64.12 -21.28
C SER A 169 0.89 -62.74 -20.99
N HIS A 170 1.28 -62.01 -22.03
CA HIS A 170 1.93 -60.71 -21.91
C HIS A 170 0.97 -59.63 -21.37
N VAL A 171 -0.30 -59.67 -21.77
CA VAL A 171 -1.32 -58.74 -21.26
C VAL A 171 -1.60 -58.96 -19.77
N MET A 172 -1.59 -60.21 -19.30
CA MET A 172 -1.80 -60.52 -17.88
C MET A 172 -0.69 -59.94 -17.01
N ASP A 173 0.58 -60.06 -17.43
CA ASP A 173 1.71 -59.48 -16.69
C ASP A 173 1.62 -57.95 -16.61
N MET A 174 1.23 -57.29 -17.71
CA MET A 174 0.99 -55.84 -17.71
C MET A 174 -0.19 -55.44 -16.80
N LEU A 175 -1.22 -56.28 -16.72
CA LEU A 175 -2.37 -56.05 -15.86
C LEU A 175 -1.98 -56.13 -14.38
N PHE A 176 -1.18 -57.12 -14.00
CA PHE A 176 -0.68 -57.24 -12.62
C PHE A 176 0.16 -56.03 -12.21
N ASN A 177 1.04 -55.55 -13.09
CA ASN A 177 1.81 -54.31 -12.86
C ASN A 177 0.91 -53.06 -12.76
N ALA A 178 -0.18 -52.99 -13.52
CA ALA A 178 -1.13 -51.89 -13.41
C ALA A 178 -1.81 -51.88 -12.02
N PHE A 179 -2.28 -53.04 -11.56
CA PHE A 179 -2.96 -53.17 -10.27
C PHE A 179 -2.01 -53.10 -9.05
N GLU A 180 -0.72 -53.35 -9.26
CA GLU A 180 0.31 -53.08 -8.25
C GLU A 180 0.40 -51.57 -7.95
N LYS A 181 0.23 -50.71 -8.96
CA LYS A 181 0.28 -49.25 -8.79
C LYS A 181 -0.99 -48.66 -8.21
N HIS A 182 -2.15 -49.10 -8.67
CA HIS A 182 -3.44 -48.63 -8.19
C HIS A 182 -4.44 -49.77 -8.03
N LYS A 183 -5.12 -49.80 -6.87
CA LYS A 183 -6.13 -50.82 -6.53
C LYS A 183 -7.37 -50.79 -7.43
N PHE A 184 -7.69 -49.62 -8.01
CA PHE A 184 -8.87 -49.42 -8.85
C PHE A 184 -8.46 -48.69 -10.13
N TRP A 185 -8.92 -49.19 -11.28
CA TRP A 185 -8.70 -48.62 -12.61
C TRP A 185 -10.03 -48.51 -13.35
N THR A 186 -10.20 -47.48 -14.17
CA THR A 186 -11.31 -47.44 -15.14
C THR A 186 -10.95 -48.29 -16.36
N VAL A 187 -11.96 -48.87 -17.03
CA VAL A 187 -11.74 -49.70 -18.24
C VAL A 187 -11.00 -48.93 -19.33
N LYS A 188 -11.27 -47.62 -19.44
CA LYS A 188 -10.60 -46.73 -20.39
C LYS A 188 -9.11 -46.56 -20.06
N ASP A 189 -8.79 -46.28 -18.80
CA ASP A 189 -7.40 -46.07 -18.38
C ASP A 189 -6.59 -47.37 -18.45
N LEU A 190 -7.24 -48.51 -18.19
CA LEU A 190 -6.64 -49.83 -18.33
C LEU A 190 -6.33 -50.17 -19.79
N ALA A 191 -7.25 -49.83 -20.71
CA ALA A 191 -7.03 -50.00 -22.15
C ALA A 191 -5.94 -49.06 -22.68
N ASP A 192 -5.84 -47.85 -22.14
CA ASP A 192 -4.78 -46.89 -22.46
C ASP A 192 -3.41 -47.35 -21.92
N PHE A 193 -3.37 -47.91 -20.71
CA PHE A 193 -2.14 -48.44 -20.10
C PHE A 193 -1.62 -49.70 -20.79
N THR A 194 -2.52 -50.64 -21.12
CA THR A 194 -2.16 -51.91 -21.78
C THR A 194 -2.04 -51.79 -23.30
N GLY A 195 -2.45 -50.65 -23.88
CA GLY A 195 -2.49 -50.45 -25.31
C GLY A 195 -3.39 -51.46 -26.03
N GLN A 196 -4.32 -52.11 -25.35
CA GLN A 196 -5.25 -53.08 -25.94
C GLN A 196 -6.52 -52.40 -26.45
N PRO A 197 -7.13 -52.90 -27.54
CA PRO A 197 -8.42 -52.40 -28.00
C PRO A 197 -9.53 -52.82 -27.01
N VAL A 198 -10.43 -51.89 -26.71
CA VAL A 198 -11.66 -52.21 -25.97
C VAL A 198 -12.60 -52.96 -26.93
N ALA A 199 -13.23 -54.03 -26.45
CA ALA A 199 -14.20 -54.83 -27.20
C ALA A 199 -15.50 -54.05 -27.45
#